data_AF-E9ACR6-F1
#
_entry.id   AF-E9ACR6-F1
#
_cell.length_a   1.000
_cell.length_b   1.000
_cell.length_c   1.000
_cell.angle_alpha   90.00
_cell.angle_beta   90.00
_cell.angle_gamma   90.00
#
_symmetry.space_group_name_H-M   'P 1'
#
loop_
_entity.id
_entity.type
_entity.pdbx_description
1 polymer ?
#
loop_
_entity_poly.entity_id
_entity_poly.type
_entity_poly.pdbx_seq_one_letter_code
_entity_poly.pdbx_strand_id
1 'polypeptide(L)'
;MADVQLKALLMGVEAERGATVTCRDPSALEMLLRISNSDAHRGSVCVIFQNASAAASPGAQMLFINEKCAKSVEEEVQLWLDPFNITAVDATAGSARKRARADSESDDFESEMDSDA
;
A
#
# COMPACT_ATOMS: atom_id res chain seq x y z
N MET A 1 15.01 20.71 -43.02
CA MET A 1 15.28 19.26 -43.27
C MET A 1 15.45 18.45 -41.98
N ALA A 2 16.05 19.00 -40.91
CA ALA A 2 16.23 18.30 -39.64
C ALA A 2 14.91 17.88 -38.94
N ASP A 3 13.89 18.76 -38.91
CA ASP A 3 12.60 18.45 -38.26
C ASP A 3 11.84 17.27 -38.89
N VAL A 4 11.99 17.06 -40.19
CA VAL A 4 11.30 15.97 -40.91
C VAL A 4 11.91 14.62 -40.53
N GLN A 5 13.24 14.56 -40.36
CA GLN A 5 13.92 13.36 -39.87
C GLN A 5 13.61 13.10 -38.40
N LEU A 6 13.60 14.14 -37.56
CA LEU A 6 13.26 13.99 -36.13
C LEU A 6 11.82 13.46 -35.95
N LYS A 7 10.87 13.99 -36.72
CA LYS A 7 9.47 13.53 -36.66
C LYS A 7 9.30 12.07 -37.08
N ALA A 8 10.07 11.61 -38.07
CA ALA A 8 10.06 10.19 -38.47
C ALA A 8 10.64 9.28 -37.38
N LEU A 9 11.65 9.74 -36.63
CA LEU A 9 12.26 9.01 -35.52
C LEU A 9 11.37 8.92 -34.28
N LEU A 10 10.42 9.85 -34.11
CA LEU A 10 9.51 9.92 -32.97
C LEU A 10 8.13 9.30 -33.24
N MET A 11 7.96 8.61 -34.37
CA MET A 11 6.72 7.88 -34.68
C MET A 11 6.45 6.82 -33.61
N GLY A 12 5.33 6.93 -32.91
CA GLY A 12 4.96 6.04 -31.80
C GLY A 12 5.46 6.48 -30.42
N VAL A 13 6.10 7.64 -30.31
CA VAL A 13 6.46 8.24 -29.01
C VAL A 13 5.30 9.08 -28.51
N GLU A 14 4.81 8.77 -27.30
CA GLU A 14 3.83 9.56 -26.58
C GLU A 14 4.49 10.26 -25.40
N ALA A 15 4.24 11.57 -25.25
CA ALA A 15 4.65 12.34 -24.09
C ALA A 15 3.49 12.41 -23.12
N GLU A 16 3.67 11.88 -21.92
CA GLU A 16 2.66 11.90 -20.87
C GLU A 16 3.03 12.89 -19.76
N ARG A 17 2.03 13.64 -19.27
CA ARG A 17 2.19 14.50 -18.11
C ARG A 17 2.00 13.70 -16.83
N GLY A 18 2.80 14.01 -15.82
CA GLY A 18 2.73 13.33 -14.54
C GLY A 18 3.75 13.84 -13.54
N ALA A 19 3.81 13.14 -12.41
CA ALA A 19 4.73 13.42 -11.33
C ALA A 19 5.85 12.36 -11.30
N THR A 20 7.05 12.82 -10.99
CA THR A 20 8.18 11.93 -10.68
C THR A 20 8.29 11.82 -9.16
N VAL A 21 8.24 10.60 -8.64
CA VAL A 21 8.25 10.30 -7.20
C VAL A 21 9.49 9.51 -6.84
N THR A 22 10.20 9.95 -5.81
CA THR A 22 11.34 9.25 -5.23
C THR A 22 10.98 8.75 -3.85
N CYS A 23 11.13 7.45 -3.62
CA CYS A 23 10.90 6.86 -2.30
C CYS A 23 12.20 6.90 -1.49
N ARG A 24 12.13 7.36 -0.23
CA ARG A 24 13.28 7.38 0.67
C ARG A 24 13.57 6.00 1.23
N ASP A 25 12.52 5.26 1.58
CA ASP A 25 12.58 3.94 2.18
C ASP A 25 11.97 2.87 1.24
N PRO A 26 12.42 1.61 1.36
CA PRO A 26 11.89 0.51 0.54
C PRO A 26 10.39 0.24 0.78
N SER A 27 9.88 0.51 1.97
CA SER A 27 8.48 0.22 2.32
C SER A 27 7.50 1.15 1.59
N ALA A 28 7.83 2.43 1.42
CA ALA A 28 7.05 3.37 0.62
C ALA A 28 7.01 2.97 -0.87
N LEU A 29 8.12 2.46 -1.40
CA LEU A 29 8.19 1.93 -2.76
C LEU A 29 7.29 0.70 -2.91
N GLU A 30 7.38 -0.28 -2.01
CA GLU A 30 6.54 -1.48 -2.03
C GLU A 30 5.04 -1.15 -1.89
N MET A 31 4.70 -0.12 -1.11
CA MET A 31 3.33 0.39 -1.00
C MET A 31 2.84 0.91 -2.35
N LEU A 32 3.59 1.80 -3.00
CA LEU A 32 3.21 2.37 -4.31
C LEU A 32 3.12 1.29 -5.40
N LEU A 33 4.01 0.30 -5.38
CA LEU A 33 3.93 -0.85 -6.29
C LEU A 33 2.66 -1.67 -6.06
N ARG A 34 2.25 -1.88 -4.79
CA ARG A 34 1.00 -2.57 -4.48
C ARG A 34 -0.23 -1.78 -4.93
N ILE A 35 -0.24 -0.47 -4.68
CA ILE A 35 -1.31 0.42 -5.16
C ILE A 35 -1.41 0.34 -6.70
N SER A 36 -0.27 0.39 -7.40
CA SER A 36 -0.24 0.32 -8.87
C SER A 36 -0.74 -1.00 -9.46
N ASN A 37 -0.71 -2.08 -8.67
CA ASN A 37 -1.13 -3.40 -9.09
C ASN A 37 -2.58 -3.71 -8.68
N SER A 38 -3.28 -2.77 -8.04
CA SER A 38 -4.71 -2.89 -7.80
C SER A 38 -5.49 -2.68 -9.10
N ASP A 39 -6.67 -3.30 -9.21
CA ASP A 39 -7.52 -3.18 -10.41
C ASP A 39 -7.91 -1.72 -10.69
N ALA A 40 -8.06 -0.90 -9.64
CA ALA A 40 -8.44 0.51 -9.75
C ALA A 40 -7.32 1.40 -10.32
N HIS A 41 -6.06 0.98 -10.19
CA HIS A 41 -4.89 1.82 -10.48
C HIS A 41 -3.87 1.14 -11.39
N ARG A 42 -4.29 0.10 -12.12
CA ARG A 42 -3.42 -0.64 -13.03
C ARG A 42 -2.80 0.30 -14.08
N GLY A 43 -1.48 0.38 -14.08
CA GLY A 43 -0.71 1.22 -15.02
C GLY A 43 -0.65 2.71 -14.64
N SER A 44 -1.12 3.10 -13.44
CA SER A 44 -1.01 4.47 -12.94
C SER A 44 0.41 4.85 -12.51
N VAL A 45 1.21 3.85 -12.11
CA VAL A 45 2.60 4.02 -11.67
C VAL A 45 3.52 3.21 -12.57
N CYS A 46 4.53 3.88 -13.13
CA CYS A 46 5.58 3.27 -13.93
C CYS A 46 6.91 3.35 -13.17
N VAL A 47 7.66 2.26 -13.12
CA VAL A 47 9.00 2.27 -12.52
C VAL A 47 9.99 2.84 -13.53
N ILE A 48 10.65 3.93 -13.16
CA ILE A 48 11.79 4.49 -13.88
C ILE A 48 13.06 4.01 -13.16
N PHE A 49 13.72 3.01 -13.75
CA PHE A 49 15.06 2.66 -13.33
C PHE A 49 16.03 3.76 -13.78
N GLN A 50 16.61 4.50 -12.84
CA GLN A 50 17.77 5.32 -13.16
C GLN A 50 18.93 4.38 -13.47
N ASN A 51 19.40 4.39 -14.73
CA ASN A 51 20.68 3.79 -15.05
C ASN A 51 21.74 4.44 -14.17
N ALA A 52 22.43 3.61 -13.41
CA ALA A 52 23.50 3.98 -12.51
C ALA A 52 24.54 4.84 -13.25
N SER A 53 24.50 6.15 -13.05
CA SER A 53 25.74 6.91 -12.98
C SER A 53 26.49 6.40 -11.75
N ALA A 54 27.81 6.20 -11.84
CA ALA A 54 28.63 5.62 -10.77
C ALA A 54 28.59 6.39 -9.42
N ALA A 55 27.92 7.54 -9.38
CA ALA A 55 27.67 8.35 -8.19
C ALA A 55 26.26 8.18 -7.58
N ALA A 56 25.34 7.47 -8.25
CA ALA A 56 23.98 7.27 -7.77
C ALA A 56 23.93 6.07 -6.82
N SER A 57 23.35 6.30 -5.63
CA SER A 57 23.08 5.24 -4.65
C SER A 57 22.29 4.10 -5.31
N PRO A 58 22.71 2.83 -5.18
CA PRO A 58 22.08 1.67 -5.83
C PRO A 58 20.64 1.38 -5.36
N GLY A 59 20.01 2.28 -4.59
CA GLY A 59 18.65 2.13 -4.09
C GLY A 59 17.64 3.19 -4.54
N ALA A 60 18.04 4.20 -5.33
CA ALA A 60 17.13 5.29 -5.72
C ALA A 60 16.19 4.86 -6.88
N GLN A 61 15.18 4.05 -6.56
CA GLN A 61 14.11 3.74 -7.50
C GLN A 61 13.19 4.96 -7.64
N MET A 62 13.02 5.42 -8.87
CA MET A 62 12.18 6.55 -9.23
C MET A 62 10.91 6.03 -9.88
N LEU A 63 9.77 6.61 -9.55
CA LEU A 63 8.46 6.23 -10.07
C LEU A 63 7.90 7.39 -10.87
N PHE A 64 7.17 7.09 -11.94
CA PHE A 64 6.34 8.04 -12.65
C PHE A 64 4.88 7.76 -12.34
N ILE A 65 4.13 8.79 -11.97
CA ILE A 65 2.70 8.69 -11.75
C ILE A 65 2.01 9.59 -12.76
N ASN A 66 1.10 9.01 -13.54
CA ASN A 66 0.30 9.74 -14.51
C ASN A 66 -0.55 10.83 -13.84
N GLU A 67 -0.60 12.04 -14.42
CA GLU A 67 -1.39 13.16 -13.92
C GLU A 67 -2.88 12.79 -13.69
N LYS A 68 -3.44 11.93 -14.55
CA LYS A 68 -4.84 11.47 -14.45
C LYS A 68 -5.09 10.62 -13.20
N CYS A 69 -4.07 9.92 -12.73
CA CYS A 69 -4.16 9.01 -11.59
C CYS A 69 -3.58 9.61 -10.30
N ALA A 70 -2.87 10.75 -10.38
CA ALA A 70 -2.12 11.33 -9.28
C ALA A 70 -2.96 11.53 -8.01
N LYS A 71 -4.15 12.13 -8.14
CA LYS A 71 -5.06 12.35 -7.00
C LYS A 71 -5.54 11.04 -6.38
N SER A 72 -5.91 10.07 -7.22
CA SER A 72 -6.41 8.78 -6.73
C SER A 72 -5.32 7.97 -6.04
N VAL A 73 -4.09 8.01 -6.56
CA VAL A 73 -2.94 7.37 -5.92
C VAL A 73 -2.59 8.06 -4.61
N GLU A 74 -2.68 9.39 -4.54
CA GLU A 74 -2.48 10.15 -3.30
C GLU A 74 -3.53 9.78 -2.23
N GLU A 75 -4.80 9.66 -2.60
CA GLU A 75 -5.88 9.23 -1.72
C GLU A 75 -5.63 7.80 -1.18
N GLU A 76 -5.25 6.85 -2.05
CA GLU A 76 -4.89 5.49 -1.62
C GLU A 76 -3.69 5.47 -0.69
N VAL A 77 -2.64 6.24 -0.99
CA VAL A 77 -1.48 6.37 -0.09
C VAL A 77 -1.94 6.88 1.27
N GLN A 78 -2.84 7.87 1.31
CA GLN A 78 -3.35 8.41 2.56
C GLN A 78 -4.16 7.39 3.36
N LEU A 79 -4.95 6.54 2.69
CA LEU A 79 -5.67 5.43 3.31
C LEU A 79 -4.72 4.37 3.88
N TRP A 80 -3.66 4.04 3.15
CA TRP A 80 -2.61 3.11 3.58
C TRP A 80 -1.83 3.61 4.81
N LEU A 81 -1.65 4.92 4.92
CA LEU A 81 -0.96 5.56 6.03
C LEU A 81 -1.86 5.83 7.24
N ASP A 82 -3.19 5.71 7.09
CA ASP A 82 -4.14 5.96 8.17
C ASP A 82 -4.34 4.69 9.04
N PRO A 83 -3.86 4.69 10.30
CA PRO A 83 -3.99 3.55 11.19
C PRO A 83 -5.44 3.22 11.60
N PHE A 84 -6.39 4.13 11.37
CA PHE A 84 -7.81 3.94 11.72
C PHE A 84 -8.67 3.47 10.54
N ASN A 85 -8.12 3.44 9.31
CA ASN A 85 -8.84 2.99 8.11
C ASN A 85 -8.78 1.46 7.90
N ILE A 86 -8.12 0.71 8.78
CA ILE A 86 -8.01 -0.78 8.75
C ILE A 86 -9.41 -1.46 8.91
N THR A 87 -10.41 -0.72 9.37
CA THR A 87 -11.71 -1.28 9.77
C THR A 87 -12.70 -1.55 8.63
N ALA A 88 -12.46 -1.10 7.40
CA ALA A 88 -13.44 -1.25 6.31
C ALA A 88 -13.28 -2.52 5.46
N VAL A 89 -12.07 -3.09 5.36
CA VAL A 89 -11.80 -4.26 4.49
C VAL A 89 -11.79 -5.58 5.27
N ASP A 90 -11.30 -5.61 6.51
CA ASP A 90 -11.21 -6.84 7.30
C ASP A 90 -12.45 -7.16 8.16
N ALA A 91 -13.45 -6.28 8.19
CA ALA A 91 -14.72 -6.57 8.87
C ALA A 91 -15.59 -7.62 8.13
N THR A 92 -15.25 -7.96 6.88
CA THR A 92 -16.00 -8.94 6.06
C THR A 92 -15.27 -10.28 5.87
N ALA A 93 -14.04 -10.42 6.38
CA ALA A 93 -13.25 -11.65 6.22
C ALA A 93 -12.44 -11.99 7.48
N GLY A 94 -13.13 -12.23 8.59
CA GLY A 94 -12.61 -13.09 9.66
C GLY A 94 -11.72 -12.43 10.71
N SER A 95 -12.33 -11.77 11.69
CA SER A 95 -11.75 -11.71 13.04
C SER A 95 -12.83 -11.56 14.10
N ALA A 96 -13.67 -12.59 14.22
CA ALA A 96 -14.31 -12.90 15.50
C ALA A 96 -13.25 -13.48 16.47
N ARG A 97 -12.21 -12.71 16.81
CA ARG A 97 -11.41 -13.01 18.00
C ARG A 97 -12.20 -12.52 19.20
N LYS A 98 -13.15 -13.37 19.62
CA LYS A 98 -13.76 -13.38 20.95
C LYS A 98 -12.63 -13.18 21.97
N ARG A 99 -12.46 -11.96 22.48
CA ARG A 99 -11.95 -11.77 23.83
C ARG A 99 -13.13 -12.08 24.74
N ALA A 100 -13.34 -13.36 25.01
CA ALA A 100 -14.16 -13.74 26.15
C ALA A 100 -13.41 -13.30 27.40
N ARG A 101 -13.76 -12.14 27.94
CA ARG A 101 -13.66 -11.93 29.39
C ARG A 101 -14.66 -12.91 29.98
N ALA A 102 -14.16 -14.05 30.44
CA ALA A 102 -14.90 -14.85 31.39
C ALA A 102 -14.79 -14.09 32.73
N ASP A 103 -15.72 -13.16 32.93
CA ASP A 103 -16.08 -12.76 34.28
C ASP A 103 -16.51 -14.05 35.00
N SER A 104 -15.78 -14.36 36.06
CA SER A 104 -16.04 -15.47 36.96
C SER A 104 -17.32 -15.17 37.72
N GLU A 105 -18.40 -15.86 37.38
CA GLU A 105 -19.59 -15.90 38.22
C GLU A 105 -20.27 -17.27 38.14
N SER A 106 -20.53 -17.80 39.34
CA SER A 106 -21.30 -19.01 39.71
C SER A 106 -20.68 -20.39 39.43
N ASP A 107 -20.30 -21.07 40.52
CA ASP A 107 -21.04 -22.28 40.93
C ASP A 107 -20.93 -22.48 42.45
N ASP A 108 -22.09 -22.78 43.05
CA ASP A 108 -22.34 -23.11 44.45
C ASP A 108 -21.50 -24.31 44.89
N PHE A 109 -20.72 -24.15 45.98
CA PHE A 109 -20.16 -25.29 46.70
C PHE A 109 -21.02 -25.56 47.92
N GLU A 110 -21.80 -26.64 47.87
CA GLU A 110 -22.45 -27.21 49.03
C GLU A 110 -21.39 -27.67 50.04
N SER A 111 -21.42 -27.07 51.24
CA SER A 111 -20.55 -27.46 52.35
C SER A 111 -21.17 -28.64 53.09
N GLU A 112 -20.80 -29.87 52.74
CA GLU A 112 -20.99 -31.02 53.63
C GLU A 112 -19.87 -31.06 54.66
N MET A 113 -20.24 -30.67 55.88
CA MET A 113 -19.44 -30.72 57.10
C MET A 113 -19.58 -32.12 57.71
N ASP A 114 -18.75 -33.07 57.33
CA ASP A 114 -18.54 -34.29 58.11
C ASP A 114 -17.47 -34.03 59.17
N SER A 115 -17.94 -33.69 60.38
CA SER A 115 -17.12 -33.69 61.58
C SER A 115 -17.09 -35.10 62.15
N ASP A 116 -15.97 -35.78 61.97
CA ASP A 116 -15.61 -37.01 62.68
C ASP A 116 -15.24 -36.66 64.14
N ALA A 117 -15.98 -37.22 65.10
CA ALA A 117 -15.72 -37.16 66.54
C ALA A 117 -16.15 -38.47 67.20
#